data_AF-A0A1Y2NW47-F1
#
_entry.id   AF-A0A1Y2NW47-F1
#
_cell.length_a   1.000
_cell.length_b   1.000
_cell.length_c   1.000
_cell.angle_alpha   90.00
_cell.angle_beta   90.00
_cell.angle_gamma   90.00
#
_symmetry.space_group_name_H-M   'P 1'
#
loop_
_entity.id
_entity.type
_entity.pdbx_description
1 polymer ?
#
loop_
_entity_poly.entity_id
_entity_poly.type
_entity_poly.pdbx_seq_one_letter_code
_entity_poly.pdbx_strand_id
1 'polypeptide(L)'
;MGGAQAQSADYERVLDAVTAPVTEAYYAQRVQSGFNARLRAQAAQSTITLFAGGLFAALTFTTLADRGKPTQVAAVIAVALWLIAALLYMSAVALPVVDAPGPGFVKTREALVKRVLDKANHEAREIDKRQARANWVAATAVFMSVVTFALGVLLGPEEESVAGTVVVDPSYRTTLIALCGSGLDRISGKVVKGSLTAQFIEVKPEKGTCEGQGDSLRIPRSAVKGVRLGDG
;
A
#
# COMPACT_ATOMS: atom_id res chain seq x y z
N MET A 1 -29.59 42.02 57.76
CA MET A 1 -28.62 40.90 57.66
C MET A 1 -29.13 39.67 56.88
N GLY A 2 -30.35 39.65 56.32
CA GLY A 2 -30.88 38.47 55.60
C GLY A 2 -30.56 38.36 54.09
N GLY A 3 -30.08 39.43 53.45
CA GLY A 3 -29.84 39.44 51.99
C GLY A 3 -28.60 38.65 51.54
N ALA A 4 -27.56 38.61 52.37
CA ALA A 4 -26.31 37.92 52.04
C ALA A 4 -26.44 36.38 52.09
N GLN A 5 -27.27 35.85 53.00
CA GLN A 5 -27.51 34.41 53.13
C GLN A 5 -28.43 33.87 52.03
N ALA A 6 -29.38 34.67 51.55
CA ALA A 6 -30.23 34.31 50.41
C ALA A 6 -29.43 34.27 49.10
N GLN A 7 -28.53 35.24 48.89
CA GLN A 7 -27.64 35.25 47.71
C GLN A 7 -26.65 34.08 47.70
N SER A 8 -26.10 33.66 48.84
CA SER A 8 -25.21 32.51 48.90
C SER A 8 -25.93 31.18 48.62
N ALA A 9 -27.17 31.03 49.11
CA ALA A 9 -27.97 29.83 48.89
C ALA A 9 -28.42 29.67 47.43
N ASP A 10 -28.83 30.77 46.78
CA ASP A 10 -29.18 30.74 45.35
C ASP A 10 -27.95 30.55 44.46
N TYR A 11 -26.80 31.13 44.83
CA TYR A 11 -25.53 30.87 44.15
C TYR A 11 -25.11 29.40 44.24
N GLU A 12 -25.18 28.77 45.41
CA GLU A 12 -24.89 27.34 45.58
C GLU A 12 -25.85 26.46 44.78
N ARG A 13 -27.14 26.82 44.73
CA ARG A 13 -28.15 26.06 43.97
C ARG A 13 -27.91 26.12 42.46
N VAL A 14 -27.52 27.29 41.94
CA VAL A 14 -27.12 27.46 40.54
C VAL A 14 -25.79 26.75 40.26
N LEU A 15 -24.85 26.81 41.20
CA LEU A 15 -23.56 26.12 41.09
C LEU A 15 -23.78 24.60 41.02
N ASP A 16 -24.61 24.01 41.87
CA ASP A 16 -24.96 22.58 41.83
C ASP A 16 -25.73 22.21 40.55
N ALA A 17 -26.69 23.04 40.14
CA ALA A 17 -27.47 22.82 38.92
C ALA A 17 -26.64 22.90 37.63
N VAL A 18 -25.51 23.61 37.64
CA VAL A 18 -24.59 23.69 36.49
C VAL A 18 -23.45 22.67 36.62
N THR A 19 -22.91 22.47 37.82
CA THR A 19 -21.79 21.54 38.04
C THR A 19 -22.22 20.09 37.89
N ALA A 20 -23.42 19.68 38.31
CA ALA A 20 -23.91 18.31 38.10
C ALA A 20 -23.97 17.92 36.61
N PRO A 21 -24.66 18.65 35.72
CA PRO A 21 -24.70 18.30 34.30
C PRO A 21 -23.37 18.52 33.58
N VAL A 22 -22.56 19.53 33.96
CA VAL A 22 -21.22 19.71 33.38
C VAL A 22 -20.29 18.57 33.78
N THR A 23 -20.32 18.14 35.04
CA THR A 23 -19.51 17.00 35.49
C THR A 23 -20.00 15.70 34.89
N GLU A 24 -21.31 15.48 34.77
CA GLU A 24 -21.87 14.30 34.11
C GLU A 24 -21.53 14.26 32.61
N ALA A 25 -21.66 15.38 31.90
CA ALA A 25 -21.28 15.49 30.49
C ALA A 25 -19.77 15.30 30.27
N TYR A 26 -18.92 15.97 31.06
CA TYR A 26 -17.47 15.81 30.96
C TYR A 26 -17.00 14.42 31.40
N TYR A 27 -17.64 13.82 32.40
CA TYR A 27 -17.33 12.47 32.88
C TYR A 27 -17.75 11.44 31.83
N ALA A 28 -18.96 11.54 31.28
CA ALA A 28 -19.42 10.70 30.18
C ALA A 28 -18.48 10.81 28.98
N GLN A 29 -18.13 12.04 28.55
CA GLN A 29 -17.22 12.27 27.43
C GLN A 29 -15.79 11.73 27.70
N ARG A 30 -15.29 11.81 28.94
CA ARG A 30 -14.00 11.26 29.35
C ARG A 30 -14.00 9.73 29.34
N VAL A 31 -15.05 9.09 29.86
CA VAL A 31 -15.20 7.63 29.83
C VAL A 31 -15.40 7.14 28.39
N GLN A 32 -16.08 7.92 27.54
CA GLN A 32 -16.24 7.61 26.11
C GLN A 32 -14.95 7.75 25.29
N SER A 33 -13.93 8.44 25.78
CA SER A 33 -12.74 8.79 24.97
C SER A 33 -11.99 7.55 24.44
N GLY A 34 -11.87 6.49 25.26
CA GLY A 34 -11.32 5.20 24.85
C GLY A 34 -12.19 4.47 23.82
N PHE A 35 -13.52 4.52 23.97
CA PHE A 35 -14.47 3.97 22.99
C PHE A 35 -14.38 4.69 21.64
N ASN A 36 -14.31 6.03 21.64
CA ASN A 36 -14.15 6.83 20.43
C ASN A 36 -12.81 6.57 19.73
N ALA A 37 -11.74 6.31 20.47
CA ALA A 37 -10.46 5.92 19.90
C ALA A 37 -10.53 4.52 19.24
N ARG A 38 -11.19 3.55 19.88
CA ARG A 38 -11.42 2.21 19.30
C ARG A 38 -12.31 2.26 18.05
N LEU A 39 -13.37 3.06 18.06
CA LEU A 39 -14.24 3.27 16.89
C LEU A 39 -13.46 3.85 15.70
N ARG A 40 -12.61 4.87 15.94
CA ARG A 40 -11.73 5.42 14.90
C ARG A 40 -10.78 4.37 14.33
N ALA A 41 -10.20 3.52 15.18
CA ALA A 41 -9.32 2.46 14.71
C ALA A 41 -10.07 1.32 13.98
N GLN A 42 -11.31 0.98 14.36
CA GLN A 42 -12.13 0.01 13.62
C GLN A 42 -12.52 0.54 12.22
N ALA A 43 -12.90 1.81 12.13
CA ALA A 43 -13.16 2.47 10.86
C ALA A 43 -11.90 2.47 9.97
N ALA A 44 -10.74 2.82 10.53
CA ALA A 44 -9.47 2.76 9.81
C ALA A 44 -9.12 1.33 9.36
N GLN A 45 -9.29 0.33 10.23
CA GLN A 45 -9.02 -1.07 9.90
C GLN A 45 -9.84 -1.53 8.68
N SER A 46 -11.15 -1.27 8.65
CA SER A 46 -12.01 -1.68 7.54
C SER A 46 -11.56 -1.09 6.20
N THR A 47 -11.19 0.19 6.20
CA THR A 47 -10.68 0.90 5.03
C THR A 47 -9.36 0.28 4.55
N ILE A 48 -8.46 -0.02 5.49
CA ILE A 48 -7.15 -0.62 5.20
C ILE A 48 -7.30 -2.03 4.64
N THR A 49 -8.17 -2.85 5.22
CA THR A 49 -8.44 -4.19 4.71
C THR A 49 -9.00 -4.15 3.29
N LEU A 50 -9.87 -3.17 2.99
CA LEU A 50 -10.38 -2.97 1.64
C LEU A 50 -9.27 -2.59 0.65
N PHE A 51 -8.37 -1.68 1.02
CA PHE A 51 -7.21 -1.35 0.17
C PHE A 51 -6.25 -2.52 0.01
N ALA A 52 -5.93 -3.23 1.09
CA ALA A 52 -5.06 -4.41 1.05
C ALA A 52 -5.64 -5.50 0.13
N GLY A 53 -6.93 -5.80 0.28
CA GLY A 53 -7.65 -6.77 -0.56
C GLY A 53 -7.74 -6.32 -2.01
N GLY A 54 -8.06 -5.05 -2.26
CA GLY A 54 -8.12 -4.47 -3.60
C GLY A 54 -6.76 -4.50 -4.30
N LEU A 55 -5.69 -4.15 -3.60
CA LEU A 55 -4.33 -4.19 -4.13
C LEU A 55 -3.90 -5.63 -4.41
N PHE A 56 -4.13 -6.56 -3.47
CA PHE A 56 -3.83 -7.98 -3.67
C PHE A 56 -4.59 -8.55 -4.87
N ALA A 57 -5.89 -8.26 -4.98
CA ALA A 57 -6.71 -8.67 -6.12
C ALA A 57 -6.18 -8.08 -7.43
N ALA A 58 -5.93 -6.77 -7.48
CA ALA A 58 -5.37 -6.11 -8.65
C ALA A 58 -4.05 -6.79 -9.07
N LEU A 59 -3.11 -6.99 -8.15
CA LEU A 59 -1.83 -7.63 -8.44
C LEU A 59 -1.97 -9.09 -8.90
N THR A 60 -2.95 -9.81 -8.37
CA THR A 60 -3.26 -11.20 -8.77
C THR A 60 -3.86 -11.25 -10.17
N PHE A 61 -4.76 -10.32 -10.51
CA PHE A 61 -5.47 -10.31 -11.79
C PHE A 61 -4.72 -9.60 -12.93
N THR A 62 -3.88 -8.59 -12.64
CA THR A 62 -3.22 -7.78 -13.67
C THR A 62 -1.83 -8.27 -14.09
N THR A 63 -1.60 -9.59 -14.05
CA THR A 63 -0.32 -10.24 -14.41
C THR A 63 0.90 -9.45 -13.94
N LEU A 64 1.02 -9.21 -12.63
CA LEU A 64 2.20 -8.56 -12.06
C LEU A 64 3.51 -9.27 -12.48
N ALA A 65 3.44 -10.56 -12.77
CA ALA A 65 4.53 -11.37 -13.33
C ALA A 65 5.08 -10.80 -14.65
N ASP A 66 4.24 -10.16 -15.47
CA ASP A 66 4.63 -9.56 -16.76
C ASP A 66 5.19 -8.14 -16.59
N ARG A 67 5.35 -7.65 -15.35
CA ARG A 67 5.89 -6.33 -15.06
C ARG A 67 7.34 -6.41 -14.67
N GLY A 68 8.05 -5.31 -14.94
CA GLY A 68 9.44 -5.10 -14.52
C GLY A 68 9.69 -5.54 -13.08
N LYS A 69 10.78 -6.29 -12.82
CA LYS A 69 11.27 -6.59 -11.46
C LYS A 69 11.14 -5.42 -10.46
N PRO A 70 11.50 -4.15 -10.78
CA PRO A 70 11.31 -3.04 -9.84
C PRO A 70 9.85 -2.80 -9.45
N THR A 71 8.92 -2.91 -10.41
CA THR A 71 7.48 -2.76 -10.19
C THR A 71 6.95 -3.90 -9.32
N GLN A 72 7.41 -5.14 -9.54
CA GLN A 72 7.04 -6.30 -8.72
C GLN A 72 7.48 -6.12 -7.27
N VAL A 73 8.75 -5.75 -7.04
CA VAL A 73 9.28 -5.54 -5.69
C VAL A 73 8.53 -4.41 -4.98
N ALA A 74 8.29 -3.29 -5.65
CA ALA A 74 7.54 -2.17 -5.08
C ALA A 74 6.10 -2.61 -4.69
N ALA A 75 5.43 -3.37 -5.55
CA ALA A 75 4.09 -3.89 -5.28
C ALA A 75 4.05 -4.82 -4.06
N VAL A 76 5.01 -5.75 -3.94
CA VAL A 76 5.11 -6.65 -2.78
C VAL A 76 5.33 -5.87 -1.50
N ILE A 77 6.22 -4.86 -1.53
CA ILE A 77 6.46 -3.98 -0.37
C ILE A 77 5.18 -3.22 0.00
N ALA A 78 4.45 -2.69 -0.98
CA ALA A 78 3.20 -1.97 -0.74
C ALA A 78 2.16 -2.87 -0.04
N VAL A 79 1.97 -4.10 -0.51
CA VAL A 79 1.07 -5.08 0.14
C VAL A 79 1.53 -5.41 1.56
N ALA A 80 2.83 -5.68 1.75
CA ALA A 80 3.38 -5.98 3.07
C ALA A 80 3.15 -4.83 4.07
N LEU A 81 3.35 -3.59 3.63
CA LEU A 81 3.09 -2.39 4.45
C LEU A 81 1.61 -2.26 4.83
N TRP A 82 0.69 -2.54 3.90
CA TRP A 82 -0.74 -2.55 4.20
C TRP A 82 -1.11 -3.62 5.24
N LEU A 83 -0.53 -4.81 5.16
CA LEU A 83 -0.73 -5.87 6.15
C LEU A 83 -0.18 -5.49 7.52
N ILE A 84 1.03 -4.90 7.57
CA ILE A 84 1.62 -4.41 8.83
C ILE A 84 0.74 -3.31 9.43
N ALA A 85 0.26 -2.36 8.61
CA ALA A 85 -0.66 -1.33 9.08
C ALA A 85 -1.92 -1.94 9.69
N ALA A 86 -2.55 -2.91 9.01
CA ALA A 86 -3.73 -3.61 9.51
C ALA A 86 -3.49 -4.27 10.88
N LEU A 87 -2.36 -4.96 11.04
CA LEU A 87 -1.97 -5.57 12.32
C LEU A 87 -1.73 -4.52 13.42
N LEU A 88 -1.14 -3.38 13.08
CA LEU A 88 -0.92 -2.30 14.04
C LEU A 88 -2.25 -1.67 14.50
N TYR A 89 -3.20 -1.43 13.59
CA TYR A 89 -4.54 -0.97 13.99
C TYR A 89 -5.28 -2.02 14.82
N MET A 90 -5.17 -3.30 14.47
CA MET A 90 -5.74 -4.38 15.28
C MET A 90 -5.13 -4.38 16.68
N SER A 91 -3.81 -4.21 16.81
CA SER A 91 -3.12 -4.11 18.10
C SER A 91 -3.54 -2.87 18.90
N ALA A 92 -3.89 -1.77 18.23
CA ALA A 92 -4.37 -0.56 18.86
C ALA A 92 -5.78 -0.74 19.48
N VAL A 93 -6.61 -1.60 18.90
CA VAL A 93 -7.97 -1.90 19.38
C VAL A 93 -8.01 -3.05 20.38
N ALA A 94 -7.25 -4.12 20.11
CA ALA A 94 -7.37 -5.39 20.81
C ALA A 94 -6.53 -5.48 22.09
N LEU A 95 -5.38 -4.80 22.17
CA LEU A 95 -4.49 -4.92 23.32
C LEU A 95 -4.93 -3.99 24.45
N PRO A 96 -5.24 -4.52 25.65
CA PRO A 96 -5.53 -3.69 26.81
C PRO A 96 -4.32 -2.81 27.17
N VAL A 97 -4.58 -1.60 27.65
CA VAL A 97 -3.54 -0.74 28.23
C VAL A 97 -3.29 -1.23 29.65
N VAL A 98 -2.09 -1.74 29.91
CA VAL A 98 -1.70 -2.20 31.25
C VAL A 98 -1.52 -0.97 32.13
N ASP A 99 -2.31 -0.87 33.20
CA ASP A 99 -2.15 0.21 34.18
C ASP A 99 -0.78 0.10 34.85
N ALA A 100 -0.14 1.26 35.09
CA ALA A 100 1.01 1.31 35.98
C ALA A 100 0.63 0.78 37.37
N PRO A 101 1.48 -0.04 38.03
CA PRO A 101 1.18 -0.59 39.35
C PRO A 101 0.98 0.56 40.34
N GLY A 102 -0.25 0.74 40.80
CA GLY A 102 -0.65 1.76 41.77
C GLY A 102 -1.37 1.13 42.96
N PRO A 103 -1.34 1.76 44.15
CA PRO A 103 -1.91 1.19 45.37
C PRO A 103 -3.36 0.79 45.16
N GLY A 104 -3.75 -0.45 45.46
CA GLY A 104 -5.07 -1.01 45.11
C GLY A 104 -6.29 -0.31 45.75
N PHE A 105 -6.07 0.58 46.72
CA PHE A 105 -7.13 1.24 47.49
C PHE A 105 -6.94 2.75 47.51
N VAL A 106 -8.02 3.49 47.20
CA VAL A 106 -8.06 4.95 47.21
C VAL A 106 -8.88 5.40 48.43
N LYS A 107 -8.32 6.26 49.28
CA LYS A 107 -8.91 6.62 50.59
C LYS A 107 -9.99 7.73 50.52
N THR A 108 -10.07 8.48 49.41
CA THR A 108 -11.00 9.62 49.27
C THR A 108 -11.74 9.61 47.93
N ARG A 109 -12.97 10.13 47.90
CA ARG A 109 -13.79 10.25 46.67
C ARG A 109 -13.08 11.08 45.59
N GLU A 110 -12.46 12.20 45.96
CA GLU A 110 -11.71 13.06 45.03
C GLU A 110 -10.53 12.32 44.40
N ALA A 111 -9.79 11.53 45.19
CA ALA A 111 -8.69 10.74 44.66
C ALA A 111 -9.18 9.61 43.75
N LEU A 112 -10.40 9.07 43.96
CA LEU A 112 -11.00 8.08 43.07
C LEU A 112 -11.34 8.71 41.71
N VAL A 113 -11.98 9.89 41.71
CA VAL A 113 -12.32 10.63 40.49
C VAL A 113 -11.06 11.01 39.72
N LYS A 114 -10.05 11.57 40.41
CA LYS A 114 -8.76 11.91 39.80
C LYS A 114 -8.09 10.68 39.18
N ARG A 115 -8.11 9.54 39.86
CA ARG A 115 -7.52 8.29 39.34
C ARG A 115 -8.26 7.74 38.13
N VAL A 116 -9.59 7.79 38.10
CA VAL A 116 -10.37 7.38 36.93
C VAL A 116 -10.06 8.28 35.73
N LEU A 117 -9.98 9.60 35.97
CA LEU A 117 -9.63 10.58 34.94
C LEU A 117 -8.20 10.40 34.42
N ASP A 118 -7.24 10.14 35.29
CA ASP A 118 -5.84 9.89 34.92
C ASP A 118 -5.69 8.57 34.16
N LYS A 119 -6.41 7.52 34.58
CA LYS A 119 -6.46 6.23 33.87
C LYS A 119 -7.06 6.38 32.46
N ALA A 120 -8.19 7.07 32.34
CA ALA A 120 -8.82 7.31 31.04
C ALA A 120 -7.90 8.13 30.11
N ASN A 121 -7.23 9.16 30.64
CA ASN A 121 -6.23 9.92 29.88
C ASN A 121 -5.03 9.09 29.46
N HIS A 122 -4.54 8.20 30.33
CA HIS A 122 -3.42 7.33 30.03
C HIS A 122 -3.78 6.33 28.93
N GLU A 123 -4.96 5.69 29.03
CA GLU A 123 -5.48 4.78 28.00
C GLU A 123 -5.62 5.49 26.65
N ALA A 124 -6.23 6.69 26.63
CA ALA A 124 -6.39 7.47 25.41
C ALA A 124 -5.02 7.80 24.76
N ARG A 125 -4.04 8.25 25.54
CA ARG A 125 -2.69 8.57 25.03
C ARG A 125 -1.96 7.36 24.47
N GLU A 126 -2.07 6.20 25.12
CA GLU A 126 -1.43 4.98 24.63
C GLU A 126 -2.08 4.47 23.34
N ILE A 127 -3.42 4.55 23.24
CA ILE A 127 -4.12 4.23 21.99
C ILE A 127 -3.72 5.22 20.88
N ASP A 128 -3.67 6.52 21.16
CA ASP A 128 -3.27 7.54 20.18
C ASP A 128 -1.83 7.31 19.68
N LYS A 129 -0.89 6.91 20.55
CA LYS A 129 0.48 6.56 20.13
C LYS A 129 0.50 5.35 19.19
N ARG A 130 -0.28 4.30 19.50
CA ARG A 130 -0.39 3.12 18.64
C ARG A 130 -1.02 3.46 17.30
N GLN A 131 -2.07 4.28 17.29
CA GLN A 131 -2.69 4.81 16.08
C GLN A 131 -1.72 5.68 15.28
N ALA A 132 -0.92 6.53 15.91
CA ALA A 132 0.06 7.36 15.19
C ALA A 132 1.10 6.50 14.45
N ARG A 133 1.58 5.41 15.06
CA ARG A 133 2.47 4.44 14.38
C ARG A 133 1.76 3.76 13.22
N ALA A 134 0.52 3.32 13.42
CA ALA A 134 -0.27 2.68 12.38
C ALA A 134 -0.55 3.63 11.19
N ASN A 135 -0.89 4.89 11.47
CA ASN A 135 -1.06 5.96 10.49
C ASN A 135 0.23 6.17 9.68
N TRP A 136 1.39 6.17 10.33
CA TRP A 136 2.68 6.38 9.66
C TRP A 136 2.99 5.24 8.70
N VAL A 137 2.74 3.98 9.11
CA VAL A 137 2.89 2.83 8.21
C VAL A 137 1.89 2.87 7.07
N ALA A 138 0.63 3.24 7.33
CA ALA A 138 -0.39 3.39 6.29
C ALA A 138 -0.03 4.48 5.28
N ALA A 139 0.51 5.63 5.73
CA ALA A 139 0.98 6.69 4.84
C ALA A 139 2.11 6.20 3.92
N THR A 140 3.06 5.44 4.46
CA THR A 140 4.13 4.82 3.67
C THR A 140 3.59 3.76 2.69
N ALA A 141 2.57 2.99 3.09
CA ALA A 141 1.90 2.03 2.21
C ALA A 141 1.21 2.71 1.03
N VAL A 142 0.52 3.83 1.27
CA VAL A 142 -0.10 4.67 0.23
C VAL A 142 0.96 5.21 -0.71
N PHE A 143 2.04 5.80 -0.18
CA PHE A 143 3.13 6.32 -0.98
C PHE A 143 3.75 5.24 -1.88
N MET A 144 4.05 4.05 -1.33
CA MET A 144 4.56 2.93 -2.10
C MET A 144 3.57 2.45 -3.16
N SER A 145 2.27 2.45 -2.87
CA SER A 145 1.23 2.09 -3.85
C SER A 145 1.23 3.05 -5.05
N VAL A 146 1.38 4.36 -4.79
CA VAL A 146 1.52 5.38 -5.84
C VAL A 146 2.80 5.17 -6.66
N VAL A 147 3.92 4.88 -6.00
CA VAL A 147 5.19 4.58 -6.69
C VAL A 147 5.06 3.33 -7.56
N THR A 148 4.45 2.25 -7.07
CA THR A 148 4.18 1.04 -7.85
C THR A 148 3.34 1.37 -9.08
N PHE A 149 2.29 2.17 -8.93
CA PHE A 149 1.47 2.59 -10.05
C PHE A 149 2.27 3.41 -11.07
N ALA A 150 3.04 4.41 -10.61
CA ALA A 150 3.88 5.23 -11.47
C ALA A 150 4.91 4.39 -12.23
N LEU A 151 5.57 3.44 -11.57
CA LEU A 151 6.49 2.49 -12.21
C LEU A 151 5.79 1.61 -13.24
N GLY A 152 4.58 1.12 -12.94
CA GLY A 152 3.79 0.34 -13.87
C GLY A 152 3.38 1.10 -15.14
N VAL A 153 3.10 2.40 -15.00
CA VAL A 153 2.77 3.29 -16.14
C VAL A 153 4.02 3.67 -16.93
N LEU A 154 5.12 4.02 -16.25
CA LEU A 154 6.33 4.55 -16.90
C LEU A 154 7.21 3.45 -17.53
N LEU A 155 7.32 2.27 -16.90
CA LEU A 155 8.19 1.20 -17.36
C LEU A 155 7.48 0.17 -18.26
N GLY A 156 6.15 0.17 -18.30
CA GLY A 156 5.38 -0.77 -19.10
C GLY A 156 5.51 -2.24 -18.68
N PRO A 157 5.00 -3.18 -19.48
CA PRO A 157 5.25 -4.62 -19.32
C PRO A 157 6.71 -4.95 -19.61
N GLU A 158 7.31 -5.85 -18.83
CA GLU A 158 8.62 -6.43 -19.16
C GLU A 158 8.42 -7.39 -20.34
N GLU A 159 9.07 -7.11 -21.47
CA GLU A 159 9.01 -8.00 -22.62
C GLU A 159 9.74 -9.31 -22.29
N GLU A 160 9.00 -10.41 -22.18
CA GLU A 160 9.61 -11.75 -22.09
C GLU A 160 10.38 -12.04 -23.38
N SER A 161 11.69 -11.89 -23.32
CA SER A 161 12.59 -12.13 -24.43
C SER A 161 13.53 -13.30 -24.11
N VAL A 162 13.65 -14.24 -25.03
CA VAL A 162 14.50 -15.42 -24.89
C VAL A 162 15.52 -15.44 -26.03
N ALA A 163 16.74 -15.85 -25.73
CA ALA A 163 17.77 -16.02 -26.75
C ALA A 163 17.26 -16.99 -27.82
N GLY A 164 17.37 -16.63 -29.09
CA GLY A 164 16.85 -17.43 -30.18
C GLY A 164 17.38 -16.99 -31.53
N THR A 165 17.18 -17.85 -32.52
CA THR A 165 17.54 -17.60 -33.91
C THR A 165 16.28 -17.66 -34.76
N VAL A 166 16.03 -16.61 -35.53
CA VAL A 166 14.93 -16.57 -36.50
C VAL A 166 15.50 -16.85 -37.89
N VAL A 167 14.92 -17.85 -38.56
CA VAL A 167 15.25 -18.20 -39.95
C VAL A 167 14.25 -17.51 -40.86
N VAL A 168 14.76 -16.68 -41.74
CA VAL A 168 13.94 -15.86 -42.65
C VAL A 168 13.83 -16.49 -44.04
N ASP A 169 12.70 -16.24 -44.69
CA ASP A 169 12.45 -16.66 -46.05
C ASP A 169 13.39 -15.91 -47.04
N PRO A 170 13.87 -16.57 -48.11
CA PRO A 170 14.71 -15.93 -49.11
C PRO A 170 14.12 -14.65 -49.73
N SER A 171 12.79 -14.57 -49.83
CA SER A 171 12.10 -13.38 -50.35
C SER A 171 12.31 -12.13 -49.49
N TYR A 172 12.61 -12.29 -48.19
CA TYR A 172 12.80 -11.17 -47.26
C TYR A 172 14.26 -10.70 -47.14
N ARG A 173 15.21 -11.43 -47.74
CA ARG A 173 16.65 -11.12 -47.68
C ARG A 173 16.99 -9.74 -48.25
N THR A 174 16.34 -9.33 -49.32
CA THR A 174 16.54 -8.01 -49.94
C THR A 174 16.17 -6.88 -48.99
N THR A 175 15.14 -7.09 -48.16
CA THR A 175 14.72 -6.13 -47.12
C THR A 175 15.72 -6.12 -45.97
N LEU A 176 16.24 -7.28 -45.57
CA LEU A 176 17.29 -7.36 -44.53
C LEU A 176 18.62 -6.76 -44.98
N ILE A 177 19.00 -6.86 -46.25
CA ILE A 177 20.19 -6.17 -46.79
C ILE A 177 20.03 -4.67 -46.61
N ALA A 178 18.84 -4.12 -46.88
CA ALA A 178 18.58 -2.70 -46.72
C ALA A 178 18.61 -2.25 -45.24
N LEU A 179 18.22 -3.11 -44.29
CA LEU A 179 18.14 -2.77 -42.86
C LEU A 179 19.43 -3.09 -42.07
N CYS A 180 20.12 -4.16 -42.42
CA CYS A 180 21.24 -4.73 -41.68
C CYS A 180 22.55 -4.73 -42.49
N GLY A 181 22.55 -4.21 -43.72
CA GLY A 181 23.72 -4.18 -44.61
C GLY A 181 24.15 -5.56 -45.13
N SER A 182 23.48 -6.63 -44.71
CA SER A 182 23.87 -8.01 -44.99
C SER A 182 22.65 -8.91 -45.25
N GLY A 183 22.78 -9.80 -46.23
CA GLY A 183 21.73 -10.76 -46.63
C GLY A 183 21.71 -11.96 -45.71
N LEU A 184 21.37 -11.72 -44.44
CA LEU A 184 21.36 -12.76 -43.41
C LEU A 184 20.17 -13.71 -43.60
N ASP A 185 20.46 -15.01 -43.60
CA ASP A 185 19.46 -16.08 -43.65
C ASP A 185 18.91 -16.39 -42.26
N ARG A 186 19.68 -16.01 -41.24
CA ARG A 186 19.46 -16.29 -39.84
C ARG A 186 19.82 -15.06 -39.02
N ILE A 187 18.92 -14.67 -38.13
CA ILE A 187 19.14 -13.55 -37.23
C ILE A 187 19.15 -14.12 -35.81
N SER A 188 20.31 -14.08 -35.17
CA SER A 188 20.47 -14.45 -33.76
C SER A 188 20.28 -13.23 -32.87
N GLY A 189 19.59 -13.43 -31.76
CA GLY A 189 19.30 -12.35 -30.82
C GLY A 189 18.32 -12.77 -29.75
N LYS A 190 17.68 -11.80 -29.11
CA LYS A 190 16.58 -12.05 -28.17
C LYS A 190 15.25 -11.95 -28.89
N VAL A 191 14.50 -13.05 -28.92
CA VAL A 191 13.16 -13.12 -29.52
C VAL A 191 12.12 -12.84 -28.44
N VAL A 192 11.21 -11.89 -28.69
CA VAL A 192 10.11 -11.59 -27.77
C VAL A 192 9.06 -12.69 -27.89
N LYS A 193 8.84 -13.48 -26.84
CA LYS A 193 7.93 -14.65 -26.85
C LYS A 193 6.51 -14.29 -27.27
N GLY A 194 5.98 -13.18 -26.76
CA GLY A 194 4.63 -12.70 -27.10
C GLY A 194 4.44 -12.44 -28.60
N SER A 195 5.51 -12.06 -29.31
CA SER A 195 5.47 -11.78 -30.74
C SER A 195 5.36 -13.04 -31.62
N LEU A 196 5.62 -14.24 -31.09
CA LEU A 196 5.54 -15.50 -31.85
C LEU A 196 4.13 -15.82 -32.35
N THR A 197 3.11 -15.34 -31.64
CA THR A 197 1.70 -15.50 -32.03
C THR A 197 1.16 -14.33 -32.86
N ALA A 198 1.89 -13.21 -32.89
CA ALA A 198 1.51 -12.00 -33.60
C ALA A 198 1.79 -12.09 -35.11
N GLN A 199 1.33 -11.09 -35.86
CA GLN A 199 1.62 -10.95 -37.29
C GLN A 199 3.09 -10.61 -37.57
N PHE A 200 3.76 -10.00 -36.60
CA PHE A 200 5.17 -9.63 -36.68
C PHE A 200 5.92 -10.25 -35.50
N ILE A 201 7.01 -10.96 -35.79
CA ILE A 201 7.93 -11.51 -34.80
C ILE A 201 8.99 -10.45 -34.52
N GLU A 202 9.12 -10.07 -33.25
CA GLU A 202 10.06 -9.06 -32.79
C GLU A 202 11.33 -9.73 -32.27
N VAL A 203 12.46 -9.33 -32.86
CA VAL A 203 13.79 -9.86 -32.57
C VAL A 203 14.71 -8.70 -32.25
N LYS A 204 15.40 -8.75 -31.12
CA LYS A 204 16.49 -7.83 -30.78
C LYS A 204 17.81 -8.47 -31.22
N PRO A 205 18.34 -8.14 -32.40
CA PRO A 205 19.55 -8.77 -32.93
C PRO A 205 20.76 -8.50 -32.02
N GLU A 206 21.76 -9.37 -32.07
CA GLU A 206 23.03 -9.13 -31.37
C GLU A 206 23.73 -7.86 -31.89
N LYS A 207 24.45 -7.16 -30.99
CA LYS A 207 25.17 -5.94 -31.33
C LYS A 207 26.10 -6.16 -32.52
N GLY A 208 26.01 -5.31 -33.53
CA GLY A 208 26.82 -5.39 -34.76
C GLY A 208 26.19 -6.21 -35.90
N THR A 209 25.03 -6.86 -35.68
CA THR A 209 24.34 -7.63 -36.74
C THR A 209 23.50 -6.73 -37.65
N CYS A 210 22.87 -5.70 -37.09
CA CYS A 210 22.11 -4.70 -37.81
C CYS A 210 22.43 -3.33 -37.19
N GLU A 211 23.29 -2.53 -37.83
CA GLU A 211 23.71 -1.21 -37.31
C GLU A 211 22.73 -0.07 -37.67
N GLY A 212 21.59 -0.38 -38.27
CA GLY A 212 20.80 0.58 -39.02
C GLY A 212 19.62 1.25 -38.29
N GLN A 213 18.76 0.53 -37.56
CA GLN A 213 17.50 1.13 -37.09
C GLN A 213 16.86 0.29 -35.97
N GLY A 214 16.86 0.85 -34.75
CA GLY A 214 16.11 0.35 -33.60
C GLY A 214 16.74 -0.85 -32.88
N ASP A 215 16.63 -0.86 -31.55
CA ASP A 215 17.02 -2.00 -30.70
C ASP A 215 16.21 -3.26 -30.98
N SER A 216 15.15 -3.18 -31.80
CA SER A 216 14.31 -4.31 -32.20
C SER A 216 13.92 -4.28 -33.69
N LEU A 217 14.00 -5.46 -34.30
CA LEU A 217 13.63 -5.74 -35.68
C LEU A 217 12.29 -6.49 -35.69
N ARG A 218 11.34 -5.99 -36.47
CA ARG A 218 10.02 -6.61 -36.65
C ARG A 218 9.96 -7.32 -38.00
N ILE A 219 9.82 -8.64 -37.97
CA ILE A 219 9.80 -9.48 -39.16
C ILE A 219 8.39 -10.03 -39.35
N PRO A 220 7.75 -9.84 -40.52
CA PRO A 220 6.44 -10.43 -40.80
C PRO A 220 6.49 -11.95 -40.64
N ARG A 221 5.49 -12.54 -39.99
CA ARG A 221 5.44 -13.98 -39.75
C ARG A 221 5.41 -14.79 -41.05
N SER A 222 4.82 -14.25 -42.11
CA SER A 222 4.85 -14.84 -43.47
C SER A 222 6.25 -14.94 -44.06
N ALA A 223 7.19 -14.13 -43.57
CA ALA A 223 8.58 -14.10 -43.99
C ALA A 223 9.50 -14.90 -43.06
N VAL A 224 8.95 -15.60 -42.06
CA VAL A 224 9.71 -16.44 -41.12
C VAL A 224 9.47 -17.90 -41.45
N LYS A 225 10.56 -18.61 -41.78
CA LYS A 225 10.54 -20.05 -42.08
C LYS A 225 10.55 -20.90 -40.81
N GLY A 226 11.14 -20.38 -39.74
CA GLY A 226 11.16 -21.05 -38.44
C GLY A 226 11.86 -20.21 -37.37
N VAL A 227 11.54 -20.50 -36.11
CA VAL A 227 12.18 -19.89 -34.95
C VAL A 227 12.76 -21.01 -34.10
N ARG A 228 14.05 -20.91 -33.79
CA ARG A 228 14.71 -21.78 -32.81
C ARG A 228 14.96 -20.98 -31.55
N LEU A 229 14.21 -21.26 -30.50
CA LEU A 229 14.49 -20.73 -29.17
C LEU A 229 15.69 -21.49 -28.60
N GLY A 230 16.61 -20.79 -27.95
CA GLY A 230 17.67 -21.42 -27.18
C GLY A 230 17.08 -22.07 -25.95
N ASP A 231 17.56 -23.26 -25.62
CA ASP A 231 17.27 -23.90 -24.34
C ASP A 231 17.88 -23.01 -23.25
N GLY A 232 17.02 -22.42 -22.42
CA GLY A 232 17.42 -21.62 -21.26
C GLY A 232 17.86 -22.49 -20.10
#